data_AF-A0A8J4X2S9-F1
#
_entry.id   AF-A0A8J4X2S9-F1
#
_cell.length_a   1.000
_cell.length_b   1.000
_cell.length_c   1.000
_cell.angle_alpha   90.00
_cell.angle_beta   90.00
_cell.angle_gamma   90.00
#
_symmetry.space_group_name_H-M   'P 1'
#
loop_
_entity.id
_entity.type
_entity.pdbx_description
1 polymer ?
#
loop_
_entity_poly.entity_id
_entity_poly.type
_entity_poly.pdbx_seq_one_letter_code
_entity_poly.pdbx_strand_id
1 'polypeptide(L)'
;AEHGYASMLPFTSHKDRDGSKRKNKSKKNCSSRSTHNEMEKNRRAHLRLCLERLKSLVPLGPDSNRHTTLSLLMKAKDHIKRLEDSERKAQHTIDHLQREQRHLRRRLEQLGVERTRMDSMGSTFSSDKSDSDQ
;
A
#
# COMPACT_ATOMS: atom_id res chain seq x y z
N ALA A 1 -69.77 1.21 16.72
CA ALA A 1 -69.03 2.40 16.25
C ALA A 1 -68.05 1.89 15.19
N GLU A 2 -68.46 1.74 13.93
CA GLU A 2 -68.62 2.84 12.94
C GLU A 2 -67.32 3.67 12.96
N HIS A 3 -66.43 3.69 11.95
CA HIS A 3 -66.47 4.37 10.64
C HIS A 3 -65.47 3.62 9.71
N GLY A 4 -65.71 3.28 8.43
CA GLY A 4 -66.00 4.13 7.25
C GLY A 4 -64.72 4.88 6.83
N TYR A 5 -64.11 4.82 5.63
CA TYR A 5 -64.52 4.46 4.27
C TYR A 5 -63.26 4.17 3.41
N ALA A 6 -63.32 3.19 2.50
CA ALA A 6 -62.49 3.16 1.29
C ALA A 6 -63.37 2.66 0.14
N SER A 7 -64.01 3.58 -0.58
CA SER A 7 -64.92 3.26 -1.69
C SER A 7 -64.16 2.90 -2.96
N MET A 8 -64.47 1.73 -3.52
CA MET A 8 -64.08 1.31 -4.86
C MET A 8 -64.95 2.04 -5.91
N LEU A 9 -64.32 2.72 -6.87
CA LEU A 9 -65.02 3.37 -7.98
C LEU A 9 -65.52 2.34 -9.02
N PRO A 10 -66.71 2.54 -9.62
CA PRO A 10 -67.35 1.54 -10.44
C PRO A 10 -66.81 1.50 -11.88
N PHE A 11 -66.81 0.27 -12.38
CA PHE A 11 -66.54 -0.16 -13.75
C PHE A 11 -67.51 0.49 -14.74
N THR A 12 -67.00 1.21 -15.75
CA THR A 12 -67.77 1.53 -16.96
C THR A 12 -67.14 0.82 -18.15
N SER A 13 -67.91 -0.11 -18.71
CA SER A 13 -67.63 -0.79 -19.97
C SER A 13 -68.19 0.08 -21.10
N HIS A 14 -67.33 0.57 -21.99
CA HIS A 14 -67.77 0.92 -23.34
C HIS A 14 -66.68 0.57 -24.35
N LYS A 15 -67.08 -0.26 -25.32
CA LYS A 15 -66.34 -0.59 -26.53
C LYS A 15 -65.87 0.69 -27.22
N ASP A 16 -64.62 0.71 -27.66
CA ASP A 16 -64.31 0.93 -29.08
C ASP A 16 -62.98 0.25 -29.46
N ARG A 17 -63.08 -0.51 -30.55
CA ARG A 17 -61.96 -1.05 -31.29
C ARG A 17 -61.20 0.12 -31.90
N ASP A 18 -59.92 0.26 -31.57
CA ASP A 18 -58.98 0.77 -32.56
C ASP A 18 -57.67 -0.01 -32.50
N GLY A 19 -57.70 -1.16 -33.17
CA GLY A 19 -56.51 -1.94 -33.46
C GLY A 19 -55.81 -1.33 -34.66
N SER A 20 -54.82 -0.47 -34.43
CA SER A 20 -53.72 -0.21 -35.39
C SER A 20 -52.68 0.74 -34.80
N LYS A 21 -51.69 0.19 -34.08
CA LYS A 21 -50.25 0.56 -34.10
C LYS A 21 -49.50 -0.08 -32.92
N ARG A 22 -49.51 -1.42 -32.85
CA ARG A 22 -48.37 -2.13 -32.26
C ARG A 22 -47.19 -2.02 -33.23
N LYS A 23 -46.55 -0.84 -33.29
CA LYS A 23 -45.24 -0.71 -33.94
C LYS A 23 -44.24 -1.47 -33.06
N ASN A 24 -43.97 -2.70 -33.46
CA ASN A 24 -42.82 -3.49 -33.07
C ASN A 24 -41.54 -2.64 -33.14
N LYS A 25 -41.13 -2.06 -32.02
CA LYS A 25 -39.83 -1.39 -31.87
C LYS A 25 -39.12 -1.74 -30.56
N SER A 26 -39.58 -2.75 -29.83
CA SER A 26 -39.00 -3.11 -28.51
C SER A 26 -38.07 -4.33 -28.52
N LYS A 27 -38.05 -5.15 -29.58
CA LYS A 27 -37.24 -6.38 -29.61
C LYS A 27 -35.73 -6.18 -29.78
N LYS A 28 -35.26 -5.03 -30.31
CA LYS A 28 -33.82 -4.73 -30.42
C LYS A 28 -33.20 -4.14 -29.14
N ASN A 29 -34.00 -3.61 -28.21
CA ASN A 29 -33.49 -2.98 -26.98
C ASN A 29 -33.33 -3.96 -25.80
N CYS A 30 -34.07 -5.07 -25.79
CA CYS A 30 -33.97 -6.07 -24.72
C CYS A 30 -32.61 -6.81 -24.75
N SER A 31 -32.16 -7.23 -25.92
CA SER A 31 -30.84 -7.88 -26.09
C SER A 31 -29.70 -6.95 -25.71
N SER A 32 -29.76 -5.68 -26.15
CA SER A 32 -28.75 -4.67 -25.83
C SER A 32 -28.66 -4.40 -24.32
N ARG A 33 -29.80 -4.31 -23.62
CA ARG A 33 -29.84 -4.15 -22.17
C ARG A 33 -29.27 -5.36 -21.43
N SER A 34 -29.53 -6.58 -21.90
CA SER A 34 -28.95 -7.80 -21.32
C SER A 34 -27.44 -7.83 -21.49
N THR A 35 -26.92 -7.53 -22.69
CA THR A 35 -25.48 -7.44 -22.96
C THR A 35 -24.81 -6.39 -22.07
N HIS A 36 -25.42 -5.21 -21.92
CA HIS A 36 -24.93 -4.18 -21.01
C HIS A 36 -24.84 -4.66 -19.55
N ASN A 37 -25.87 -5.34 -19.05
CA ASN A 37 -25.88 -5.87 -17.68
C ASN A 37 -24.79 -6.94 -17.45
N GLU A 38 -24.58 -7.84 -18.42
CA GLU A 38 -23.51 -8.84 -18.33
C GLU A 38 -22.12 -8.18 -18.32
N MET A 39 -21.90 -7.17 -19.19
CA MET A 39 -20.66 -6.39 -19.17
C MET A 39 -20.44 -5.69 -17.82
N GLU A 40 -21.47 -5.05 -17.26
CA GLU A 40 -21.34 -4.38 -15.96
C GLU A 40 -21.13 -5.37 -14.81
N LYS A 41 -21.74 -6.56 -14.87
CA LYS A 41 -21.52 -7.65 -13.92
C LYS A 41 -20.08 -8.14 -13.96
N ASN A 42 -19.54 -8.35 -15.17
CA ASN A 42 -18.14 -8.73 -15.36
C ASN A 42 -17.19 -7.63 -14.86
N ARG A 43 -17.44 -6.37 -15.22
CA ARG A 43 -16.67 -5.21 -14.74
C ARG A 43 -16.65 -5.13 -13.21
N ARG A 44 -17.79 -5.36 -12.55
CA ARG A 44 -17.90 -5.39 -11.08
C ARG A 44 -17.14 -6.58 -10.47
N ALA A 45 -17.17 -7.75 -11.12
CA ALA A 45 -16.38 -8.90 -10.66
C ALA A 45 -14.89 -8.60 -10.72
N HIS A 46 -14.41 -8.01 -11.83
CA HIS A 46 -13.02 -7.59 -11.97
C HIS A 46 -12.62 -6.55 -10.89
N LEU A 47 -13.46 -5.54 -10.65
CA LEU A 47 -13.20 -4.55 -9.60
C LEU A 47 -13.05 -5.21 -8.21
N ARG A 48 -13.87 -6.20 -7.88
CA ARG A 48 -13.75 -6.93 -6.60
C ARG A 48 -12.41 -7.64 -6.49
N LEU A 49 -11.93 -8.30 -7.55
CA LEU A 49 -10.62 -8.94 -7.58
C LEU A 49 -9.48 -7.94 -7.38
N CYS A 50 -9.55 -6.77 -8.02
CA CYS A 50 -8.56 -5.71 -7.81
C CYS A 50 -8.54 -5.23 -6.36
N LEU A 51 -9.71 -5.03 -5.74
CA LEU A 51 -9.81 -4.60 -4.35
C LEU A 51 -9.31 -5.68 -3.38
N GLU A 52 -9.58 -6.95 -3.65
CA GLU A 52 -9.08 -8.08 -2.85
C GLU A 52 -7.54 -8.14 -2.89
N ARG A 53 -6.95 -8.03 -4.08
CA ARG A 53 -5.49 -7.92 -4.23
C ARG A 53 -4.92 -6.70 -3.50
N LEU A 54 -5.63 -5.57 -3.52
CA LEU A 54 -5.20 -4.39 -2.77
C LEU A 54 -5.21 -4.67 -1.26
N LYS A 55 -6.22 -5.38 -0.74
CA LYS A 55 -6.30 -5.72 0.69
C LYS A 55 -5.11 -6.55 1.18
N SER A 56 -4.54 -7.42 0.35
CA SER A 56 -3.37 -8.23 0.74
C SER A 56 -2.07 -7.44 0.80
N LEU A 57 -2.01 -6.27 0.16
CA LEU A 57 -0.82 -5.41 0.13
C LEU A 57 -0.85 -4.34 1.22
N VAL A 58 -2.04 -3.97 1.70
CA VAL A 58 -2.21 -2.92 2.70
C VAL A 58 -2.26 -3.54 4.10
N PRO A 59 -1.54 -2.99 5.11
CA PRO A 59 -1.64 -3.45 6.48
C PRO A 59 -2.99 -3.03 7.08
N LEU A 60 -4.00 -3.88 6.95
CA LEU A 60 -5.38 -3.60 7.36
C LEU A 60 -5.71 -4.00 8.81
N GLY A 61 -4.85 -4.79 9.45
CA GLY A 61 -5.08 -5.33 10.79
C GLY A 61 -6.12 -6.47 10.82
N PRO A 62 -6.48 -6.97 12.01
CA PRO A 62 -7.38 -8.12 12.18
C PRO A 62 -8.81 -7.90 11.66
N ASP A 63 -9.22 -6.66 11.40
CA ASP A 63 -10.55 -6.32 10.85
C ASP A 63 -10.61 -6.21 9.32
N SER A 64 -9.69 -6.86 8.60
CA SER A 64 -9.57 -6.82 7.11
C SER A 64 -10.90 -7.08 6.35
N ASN A 65 -11.82 -7.85 6.95
CA ASN A 65 -13.11 -8.17 6.34
C ASN A 65 -14.17 -7.06 6.44
N ARG A 66 -14.03 -6.08 7.34
CA ARG A 66 -15.02 -5.01 7.59
C ARG A 66 -14.75 -3.71 6.83
N HIS A 67 -13.64 -3.60 6.10
CA HIS A 67 -13.29 -2.36 5.40
C HIS A 67 -14.18 -2.10 4.17
N THR A 68 -14.73 -0.89 4.10
CA THR A 68 -15.38 -0.34 2.90
C THR A 68 -14.33 0.02 1.85
N THR A 69 -14.73 0.12 0.57
CA THR A 69 -13.83 0.52 -0.53
C THR A 69 -13.13 1.85 -0.24
N LEU A 70 -13.84 2.84 0.31
CA LEU A 70 -13.25 4.14 0.63
C LEU A 70 -12.15 4.02 1.70
N SER A 71 -12.44 3.32 2.80
CA SER A 71 -11.47 3.13 3.89
C SER A 71 -10.20 2.38 3.42
N LEU A 72 -10.36 1.40 2.52
CA LEU A 72 -9.24 0.68 1.91
C LEU A 72 -8.35 1.62 1.08
N LEU A 73 -8.96 2.44 0.21
CA LEU A 73 -8.22 3.38 -0.63
C LEU A 73 -7.49 4.45 0.19
N MET A 74 -8.12 4.96 1.25
CA MET A 74 -7.47 5.90 2.18
C MET A 74 -6.26 5.26 2.87
N LYS A 75 -6.43 4.05 3.44
CA LYS A 75 -5.32 3.33 4.09
C LYS A 75 -4.20 2.97 3.11
N ALA A 76 -4.51 2.64 1.87
CA ALA A 76 -3.53 2.37 0.83
C ALA A 76 -2.68 3.62 0.53
N LYS A 77 -3.34 4.78 0.35
CA LYS A 77 -2.67 6.06 0.16
C LYS A 77 -1.74 6.39 1.34
N ASP A 78 -2.21 6.21 2.55
CA ASP A 78 -1.39 6.47 3.74
C ASP A 78 -0.26 5.45 3.89
N HIS A 79 -0.46 4.22 3.45
CA HIS A 79 0.58 3.19 3.46
C HIS A 79 1.74 3.53 2.51
N ILE A 80 1.43 4.01 1.30
CA ILE A 80 2.44 4.49 0.34
C ILE A 80 3.28 5.59 0.98
N LYS A 81 2.64 6.62 1.56
CA LYS A 81 3.36 7.72 2.24
C LYS A 81 4.28 7.23 3.35
N ARG A 82 3.81 6.28 4.18
CA ARG A 82 4.64 5.71 5.26
C ARG A 82 5.84 4.94 4.72
N LEU A 83 5.69 4.21 3.61
CA LEU A 83 6.80 3.50 2.97
C LEU A 83 7.84 4.49 2.44
N GLU A 84 7.41 5.53 1.74
CA GLU A 84 8.30 6.60 1.23
C GLU A 84 9.06 7.31 2.37
N ASP A 85 8.39 7.60 3.48
CA ASP A 85 9.02 8.19 4.66
C ASP A 85 10.01 7.25 5.34
N SER A 86 9.67 5.96 5.42
CA SER A 86 10.55 4.93 5.96
C SER A 86 11.81 4.74 5.12
N GLU A 87 11.66 4.71 3.79
CA GLU A 87 12.76 4.62 2.84
C GLU A 87 13.71 5.81 3.00
N ARG A 88 13.17 7.04 3.07
CA ARG A 88 13.97 8.25 3.29
C ARG A 88 14.78 8.19 4.60
N LYS A 89 14.16 7.75 5.70
CA LYS A 89 14.83 7.59 6.99
C LYS A 89 15.92 6.52 6.93
N ALA A 90 15.63 5.37 6.32
CA ALA A 90 16.60 4.29 6.15
C ALA A 90 17.81 4.78 5.35
N GLN A 91 17.60 5.56 4.28
CA GLN A 91 18.68 6.15 3.50
C GLN A 91 19.56 7.09 4.35
N HIS A 92 18.95 7.96 5.16
CA HIS A 92 19.71 8.82 6.07
C HIS A 92 20.53 8.02 7.10
N THR A 93 19.97 6.92 7.62
CA THR A 93 20.70 6.02 8.53
C THR A 93 21.89 5.36 7.83
N ILE A 94 21.70 4.87 6.60
CA ILE A 94 22.79 4.29 5.79
C ILE A 94 23.90 5.32 5.60
N ASP A 95 23.58 6.54 5.19
CA ASP A 95 24.57 7.60 4.96
C ASP A 95 25.34 7.95 6.24
N HIS A 96 24.64 8.01 7.38
CA HIS A 96 25.26 8.24 8.67
C HIS A 96 26.23 7.11 9.05
N LEU A 97 25.79 5.85 8.99
CA LEU A 97 26.61 4.69 9.29
C LEU A 97 27.83 4.58 8.36
N GLN A 98 27.68 4.94 7.09
CA GLN A 98 28.81 4.99 6.16
C GLN A 98 29.84 6.08 6.53
N ARG A 99 29.39 7.25 7.02
CA ARG A 99 30.31 8.28 7.53
C ARG A 99 31.05 7.79 8.78
N GLU A 100 30.33 7.19 9.71
CA GLU A 100 30.91 6.60 10.93
C GLU A 100 31.93 5.51 10.61
N GLN A 101 31.59 4.59 9.70
CA GLN A 101 32.51 3.56 9.25
C GLN A 101 33.80 4.14 8.67
N ARG A 102 33.69 5.19 7.83
CA ARG A 102 34.88 5.88 7.29
C ARG A 102 35.68 6.59 8.38
N HIS A 103 35.02 7.20 9.36
CA HIS A 103 35.69 7.83 10.50
C HIS A 103 36.47 6.80 11.32
N LEU A 104 35.83 5.69 11.71
CA LEU A 104 36.44 4.63 12.50
C LEU A 104 37.59 3.94 11.75
N ARG A 105 37.46 3.69 10.45
CA ARG A 105 38.56 3.14 9.63
C ARG A 105 39.80 4.04 9.65
N ARG A 106 39.64 5.35 9.44
CA ARG A 106 40.75 6.31 9.53
C ARG A 106 41.37 6.35 10.92
N ARG A 107 40.56 6.25 11.98
CA ARG A 107 41.07 6.22 13.36
C ARG A 107 41.86 4.94 13.66
N LEU A 108 41.41 3.80 13.14
CA LEU A 108 42.16 2.53 13.22
C LEU A 108 43.49 2.61 12.46
N GLU A 109 43.50 3.19 11.26
CA GLU A 109 44.74 3.41 10.50
C GLU A 109 45.72 4.29 11.27
N GLN A 110 45.27 5.40 11.86
CA GLN A 110 46.11 6.28 12.68
C GLN A 110 46.72 5.56 13.89
N LEU A 111 45.91 4.80 14.64
CA LEU A 111 46.39 4.05 15.80
C LEU A 111 47.34 2.90 15.41
N GLY A 112 47.12 2.26 14.25
CA GLY A 112 48.04 1.26 13.71
C GLY A 112 49.39 1.86 13.30
N VAL A 113 49.38 3.06 12.71
CA VAL A 113 50.59 3.81 12.35
C VAL A 113 51.35 4.28 13.59
N GLU A 114 50.66 4.81 14.61
CA GLU A 114 51.28 5.19 15.88
C GLU A 114 51.95 4.01 16.58
N ARG A 115 51.30 2.85 16.60
CA ARG A 115 51.88 1.64 17.19
C ARG A 115 53.13 1.18 16.44
N THR A 116 53.09 1.16 15.11
CA THR A 116 54.26 0.78 14.28
C THR A 116 55.45 1.74 14.48
N ARG A 117 55.18 3.05 14.65
CA ARG A 117 56.21 4.05 14.95
C ARG A 117 56.80 3.87 16.35
N MET A 118 55.96 3.58 17.35
CA MET A 118 56.39 3.37 18.72
C MET A 118 57.26 2.12 18.87
N ASP A 119 56.91 1.03 18.18
CA ASP A 119 57.70 -0.21 18.18
C ASP A 119 59.09 -0.04 17.52
N SER A 120 59.24 0.94 16.60
CA SER A 120 60.52 1.25 15.93
C SER A 120 61.41 2.22 16.71
N MET A 121 60.84 3.11 17.54
CA MET A 121 61.60 4.04 18.39
C MET A 121 61.89 3.50 19.80
N GLY A 122 61.29 2.38 20.19
CA GLY A 122 61.47 1.77 21.52
C GLY A 122 62.74 0.91 21.71
N SER A 123 63.60 0.75 20.70
CA SER A 123 64.78 -0.13 20.78
C SER A 123 66.10 0.57 21.15
N THR A 124 66.09 1.87 21.46
CA THR A 124 67.30 2.61 21.84
C THR A 124 67.17 3.26 23.21
N PHE A 125 67.00 2.48 24.28
CA PHE A 125 67.43 2.95 25.59
C PHE A 125 68.00 1.79 26.42
N SER A 126 69.27 1.97 26.78
CA SER A 126 70.01 1.29 27.84
C SER A 126 70.43 -0.16 27.60
N SER A 127 71.61 -0.31 27.00
CA SER A 127 72.59 -1.29 27.47
C SER A 127 73.89 -0.55 27.73
N ASP A 128 73.86 0.34 28.72
CA ASP A 128 75.06 1.01 29.24
C ASP A 128 75.75 0.04 30.23
N LYS A 129 76.95 -0.41 29.83
CA LYS A 129 78.08 -0.83 30.67
C LYS A 129 77.83 -1.95 31.70
N SER A 130 78.33 -3.13 31.39
CA SER A 130 78.94 -4.00 32.40
C SER A 130 80.35 -4.31 31.94
N ASP A 131 81.23 -3.36 32.25
CA ASP A 131 82.66 -3.58 32.34
C ASP A 131 82.88 -4.35 33.64
N SER A 132 83.22 -5.64 33.53
CA SER A 132 83.63 -6.45 34.67
C SER A 132 85.10 -6.77 34.48
N ASP A 133 85.91 -5.95 35.14
CA ASP A 133 87.33 -6.12 35.35
C ASP A 133 87.66 -7.47 36.02
N GLN A 134 88.77 -8.04 35.55
CA GLN A 134 89.82 -8.79 36.26
C GLN A 134 89.50 -10.15 36.92
#